data_AF-A0ABC9SR51-F1
#
_entry.id   AF-A0ABC9SR51-F1
#
_cell.length_a   1.000
_cell.length_b   1.000
_cell.length_c   1.000
_cell.angle_alpha   90.00
_cell.angle_beta   90.00
_cell.angle_gamma   90.00
#
_symmetry.space_group_name_H-M   'P 1'
#
loop_
_entity.id
_entity.type
_entity.pdbx_description
1 polymer ?
#
loop_
_entity_poly.entity_id
_entity_poly.type
_entity_poly.pdbx_seq_one_letter_code
_entity_poly.pdbx_strand_id
1 'polypeptide(L)' 'MGFESLNRKMLTKPHGFTAGIEGPSCDKEGNIYAVNFKRKGTIGKVSPNGDSKVFIE' A
#
# COMPACT_ATOMS: atom_id res chain seq x y z
N MET A 1 7.09 21.07 -23.69
CA MET A 1 6.62 20.84 -22.30
C MET A 1 6.90 19.37 -22.02
N GLY A 2 8.06 19.07 -21.44
CA GLY A 2 8.52 17.68 -21.25
C GLY A 2 7.88 17.10 -20.00
N PHE A 3 7.21 15.95 -20.12
CA PHE A 3 6.88 15.14 -18.96
C PHE A 3 8.18 14.47 -18.50
N GLU A 4 8.77 14.95 -17.41
CA GLU A 4 9.82 14.20 -16.74
C GLU A 4 9.23 12.85 -16.31
N SER A 5 9.95 11.77 -16.63
CA SER A 5 9.58 10.42 -16.23
C SER A 5 9.52 10.35 -14.71
N LEU A 6 8.32 10.16 -14.15
CA LEU A 6 8.16 9.88 -12.73
C LEU A 6 8.92 8.60 -12.39
N ASN A 7 9.93 8.72 -11.53
CA ASN A 7 10.71 7.59 -11.02
C ASN A 7 9.85 6.81 -10.01
N ARG A 8 8.96 5.94 -10.52
CA ARG A 8 8.04 5.12 -9.73
C ARG A 8 8.61 3.73 -9.51
N LYS A 9 8.60 3.26 -8.26
CA LYS A 9 8.97 1.90 -7.88
C LYS A 9 7.73 1.14 -7.42
N MET A 10 7.52 -0.07 -7.93
CA MET A 10 6.45 -0.95 -7.47
C MET A 10 6.79 -1.49 -6.08
N LEU A 11 5.94 -1.22 -5.09
CA LEU A 11 6.17 -1.65 -3.70
C LEU A 11 5.46 -2.97 -3.36
N THR A 12 4.35 -3.28 -4.04
CA THR A 12 3.54 -4.47 -3.77
C THR A 12 3.38 -5.32 -5.03
N LYS A 13 3.28 -6.65 -4.86
CA LYS A 13 2.95 -7.54 -5.98
C LYS A 13 1.55 -7.23 -6.55
N PRO A 14 1.34 -7.41 -7.86
CA PRO A 14 0.00 -7.34 -8.45
C PRO A 14 -1.00 -8.24 -7.71
N HIS A 15 -2.25 -7.80 -7.61
CA HIS A 15 -3.35 -8.54 -6.96
C HIS A 15 -3.16 -8.82 -5.45
N GLY A 16 -2.25 -8.11 -4.76
CA GLY A 16 -2.04 -8.27 -3.31
C GLY A 16 -3.17 -7.71 -2.43
N PHE A 17 -4.14 -7.01 -3.01
CA PHE A 17 -5.23 -6.34 -2.31
C PHE A 17 -6.57 -6.98 -2.67
N THR A 18 -7.54 -6.91 -1.74
CA THR A 18 -8.89 -7.44 -1.99
C THR A 18 -9.70 -6.48 -2.89
N ALA A 19 -10.78 -6.99 -3.49
CA ALA A 19 -11.66 -6.18 -4.34
C ALA A 19 -12.36 -5.01 -3.59
N GLY A 20 -12.41 -5.07 -2.25
CA GLY A 20 -12.96 -4.01 -1.39
C GLY A 20 -11.89 -3.20 -0.67
N ILE A 21 -10.68 -3.10 -1.24
CA ILE A 21 -9.63 -2.25 -0.71
C ILE A 21 -10.03 -0.77 -0.85
N GLU A 22 -9.86 0.01 0.21
CA GLU A 22 -10.12 1.45 0.20
C GLU A 22 -8.90 2.21 0.76
N GLY A 23 -8.71 3.44 0.26
CA GLY A 23 -7.86 4.48 0.84
C GLY A 23 -6.38 4.15 1.05
N PRO A 24 -5.48 4.45 0.10
CA PRO A 24 -4.07 4.55 0.43
C PRO A 24 -3.86 5.77 1.34
N SER A 25 -3.74 5.54 2.64
CA SER A 25 -3.24 6.55 3.56
C SER A 25 -1.73 6.38 3.71
N CYS A 26 -1.01 7.48 3.84
CA CYS A 26 0.43 7.48 4.08
C CYS A 26 0.73 8.21 5.39
N ASP A 27 1.60 7.65 6.23
CA ASP A 27 2.12 8.37 7.40
C ASP A 27 3.37 9.19 7.07
N LYS A 28 3.87 9.94 8.05
CA LYS A 28 5.05 10.82 7.89
C LYS A 28 6.34 10.05 7.60
N GLU A 29 6.38 8.75 7.89
CA GLU A 29 7.54 7.88 7.63
C GLU A 29 7.47 7.23 6.24
N GLY A 30 6.41 7.50 5.46
CA GLY A 30 6.22 6.96 4.13
C GLY A 30 5.59 5.57 4.12
N ASN A 31 5.02 5.09 5.24
CA ASN A 31 4.31 3.83 5.24
C ASN A 31 2.92 3.97 4.61
N ILE A 32 2.54 3.03 3.77
CA ILE A 32 1.22 2.96 3.14
C ILE A 32 0.31 2.03 3.97
N TYR A 33 -0.91 2.49 4.22
CA TYR A 33 -1.95 1.72 4.90
C TYR A 33 -3.11 1.48 3.95
N ALA A 34 -3.72 0.30 4.06
CA ALA A 34 -4.90 -0.03 3.29
C ALA A 34 -5.85 -0.96 4.07
N VAL A 35 -7.15 -0.68 4.00
CA VAL A 35 -8.19 -1.49 4.66
C VAL A 35 -8.53 -2.73 3.83
N ASN A 36 -8.94 -3.81 4.48
CA ASN A 36 -9.19 -5.11 3.84
C ASN A 36 -7.93 -5.70 3.15
N PHE A 37 -6.77 -5.56 3.79
CA PHE A 37 -5.51 -6.18 3.34
C PHE A 37 -5.51 -7.70 3.61
N LYS A 38 -5.23 -8.53 2.60
CA LYS A 38 -5.32 -10.01 2.62
C LYS A 38 -6.70 -10.59 2.92
N ARG A 39 -7.47 -10.05 3.88
CA ARG A 39 -8.84 -10.45 4.23
C ARG A 39 -9.67 -9.24 4.64
N LYS A 40 -11.00 -9.41 4.72
CA LYS A 40 -11.92 -8.33 5.16
C LYS A 40 -11.73 -8.04 6.65
N GLY A 41 -11.85 -6.78 7.05
CA GLY A 41 -11.79 -6.32 8.43
C GLY A 41 -10.39 -5.96 8.95
N THR A 42 -9.33 -6.24 8.19
CA THR A 42 -7.95 -5.98 8.62
C THR A 42 -7.35 -4.74 7.97
N ILE A 43 -6.39 -4.10 8.64
CA ILE A 43 -5.56 -3.03 8.07
C ILE A 43 -4.16 -3.58 7.76
N GLY A 44 -3.71 -3.39 6.52
CA GLY A 44 -2.34 -3.68 6.11
C GLY A 44 -1.44 -2.47 6.26
N LYS A 45 -0.16 -2.69 6.53
CA LYS A 45 0.91 -1.68 6.48
C LYS A 45 1.99 -2.15 5.52
N VAL A 46 2.42 -1.26 4.61
CA VAL A 46 3.56 -1.45 3.71
C VAL A 46 4.60 -0.37 4.00
N SER A 47 5.83 -0.74 4.33
CA SER A 47 6.91 0.23 4.56
C SER A 47 7.54 0.73 3.25
N PRO A 48 8.32 1.83 3.29
CA PRO A 48 8.96 2.39 2.09
C PRO A 48 9.88 1.43 1.33
N ASN A 49 10.41 0.41 2.01
CA ASN A 49 11.24 -0.64 1.40
C ASN A 49 10.41 -1.75 0.72
N GLY A 50 9.09 -1.78 0.90
CA GLY A 50 8.16 -2.74 0.30
C GLY A 50 7.74 -3.90 1.21
N ASP A 51 8.21 -3.95 2.47
CA ASP A 51 7.77 -4.99 3.41
C ASP A 51 6.32 -4.76 3.81
N SER A 52 5.51 -5.83 3.82
CA SER A 52 4.07 -5.75 4.08
C SER A 52 3.59 -6.72 5.16
N LYS A 53 2.72 -6.25 6.06
CA LYS A 53 2.13 -7.05 7.16
C LYS A 53 0.71 -6.62 7.50
N VAL A 54 -0.03 -7.51 8.18
CA VAL A 54 -1.25 -7.10 8.90
C VAL A 54 -0.83 -6.26 10.09
N PHE A 55 -1.47 -5.11 10.26
CA PHE A 55 -1.17 -4.13 11.31
C PHE A 55 -2.25 -4.12 12.40
N ILE A 56 -3.53 -4.21 12.01
CA ILE A 56 -4.69 -4.26 12.92
C ILE A 56 -5.65 -5.36 12.41
N GLU A 57 -6.31 -6.06 13.35
CA GLU A 57 -7.37 -7.05 13.12
C GLU A 57 -8.58 -6.86 14.04
#